data_AF-K9SQH8-F1
#
_entry.id   AF-K9SQH8-F1
#
_cell.length_a   1.000
_cell.length_b   1.000
_cell.length_c   1.000
_cell.angle_alpha   90.00
_cell.angle_beta   90.00
_cell.angle_gamma   90.00
#
_symmetry.space_group_name_H-M   'P 1'
#
loop_
_entity.id
_entity.type
_entity.pdbx_description
1 polymer ?
#
loop_
_entity_poly.entity_id
_entity_poly.type
_entity_poly.pdbx_seq_one_letter_code
_entity_poly.pdbx_strand_id
1 'polypeptide(L)'
;MELWEQVSRQRVQYIIDSYELDGEDGEDFNDYLEELLIAYAPPQIELAIVETIVASWLKLPSTKGIEFMEQAHERLKAWESNFQITITPSQFRQITGLDPTPVFGQYRNNFCLS
;
A
#
# COMPACT_ATOMS: atom_id res chain seq x y z
N MET A 1 -19.89 -4.75 5.69
CA MET A 1 -18.43 -4.86 5.54
C MET A 1 -18.11 -6.34 5.58
N GLU A 2 -17.60 -6.87 4.48
CA GLU A 2 -17.20 -8.26 4.36
C GLU A 2 -15.95 -8.52 5.23
N LEU A 3 -15.79 -9.73 5.75
CA LEU A 3 -14.64 -10.11 6.59
C LEU A 3 -13.29 -9.77 5.89
N TRP A 4 -13.27 -9.85 4.57
CA TRP A 4 -12.08 -9.59 3.77
C TRP A 4 -11.71 -8.12 3.66
N GLU A 5 -12.69 -7.22 3.71
CA GLU A 5 -12.46 -5.79 3.79
C GLU A 5 -11.84 -5.42 5.16
N GLN A 6 -12.33 -6.04 6.24
CA GLN A 6 -11.78 -5.82 7.58
C GLN A 6 -10.34 -6.30 7.72
N VAL A 7 -10.02 -7.49 7.20
CA VAL A 7 -8.65 -8.01 7.24
C VAL A 7 -7.71 -7.11 6.43
N SER A 8 -8.15 -6.62 5.27
CA SER A 8 -7.30 -5.76 4.44
C SER A 8 -7.04 -4.41 5.10
N ARG A 9 -8.06 -3.83 5.74
CA ARG A 9 -7.92 -2.60 6.55
C ARG A 9 -6.94 -2.79 7.71
N GLN A 10 -7.00 -3.92 8.41
CA GLN A 10 -6.04 -4.24 9.47
C GLN A 10 -4.62 -4.39 8.95
N ARG A 11 -4.43 -4.96 7.75
CA ARG A 11 -3.11 -5.09 7.12
C ARG A 11 -2.53 -3.72 6.74
N VAL A 12 -3.34 -2.85 6.17
CA VAL A 12 -2.94 -1.46 5.86
C VAL A 12 -2.54 -0.73 7.12
N GLN A 13 -3.37 -0.78 8.17
CA GLN A 13 -3.06 -0.16 9.46
C GLN A 13 -1.76 -0.69 10.06
N TYR A 14 -1.57 -2.02 10.03
CA TYR A 14 -0.34 -2.64 10.52
C TYR A 14 0.91 -2.11 9.80
N ILE A 15 0.85 -1.88 8.48
CA ILE A 15 1.98 -1.31 7.73
C ILE A 15 2.23 0.14 8.16
N ILE A 16 1.17 0.94 8.31
CA ILE A 16 1.28 2.34 8.76
C ILE A 16 1.93 2.41 10.13
N ASP A 17 1.44 1.62 11.09
CA ASP A 17 1.95 1.59 12.46
C ASP A 17 3.41 1.11 12.52
N SER A 18 3.77 0.11 11.70
CA SER A 18 5.12 -0.47 11.69
C SER A 18 6.21 0.52 11.24
N TYR A 19 5.83 1.52 10.44
CA TYR A 19 6.74 2.53 9.90
C TYR A 19 6.46 3.94 10.45
N GLU A 20 5.48 4.09 11.34
CA GLU A 20 5.00 5.37 11.88
C GLU A 20 4.77 6.38 10.74
N LEU A 21 4.01 5.96 9.72
CA LEU A 21 3.85 6.73 8.48
C LEU A 21 2.97 7.97 8.65
N ASP A 22 2.10 7.98 9.65
CA ASP A 22 1.23 9.09 10.00
C ASP A 22 2.01 10.33 10.51
N GLY A 23 3.18 10.11 11.12
CA GLY A 23 4.03 11.20 11.58
C GLY A 23 3.33 12.09 12.61
N GLU A 24 3.22 13.38 12.32
CA GLU A 24 2.51 14.34 13.19
C GLU A 24 1.07 14.64 12.71
N ASP A 25 0.67 14.09 11.56
CA ASP A 25 -0.57 14.45 10.84
C ASP A 25 -1.75 13.50 11.17
N GLY A 26 -1.75 12.85 12.34
CA GLY A 26 -2.56 11.65 12.62
C GLY A 26 -4.04 11.69 12.19
N GLU A 27 -4.79 12.76 12.47
CA GLU A 27 -6.22 12.86 12.09
C GLU A 27 -6.37 13.07 10.57
N ASP A 28 -5.70 14.07 10.00
CA ASP A 28 -5.75 14.37 8.57
C ASP A 28 -5.24 13.19 7.72
N PHE A 29 -4.23 12.47 8.20
CA PHE A 29 -3.70 11.27 7.57
C PHE A 29 -4.74 10.15 7.52
N ASN A 30 -5.43 9.90 8.64
CA ASN A 30 -6.43 8.85 8.73
C ASN A 30 -7.66 9.16 7.86
N ASP A 31 -8.10 10.41 7.83
CA ASP A 31 -9.20 10.83 6.96
C ASP A 31 -8.83 10.62 5.48
N TYR A 32 -7.62 10.99 5.08
CA TYR A 32 -7.15 10.77 3.72
C TYR A 32 -7.00 9.27 3.40
N LEU A 33 -6.49 8.47 4.34
CA LEU A 33 -6.41 7.03 4.17
C LEU A 33 -7.79 6.40 3.97
N GLU A 34 -8.80 6.85 4.71
CA GLU A 34 -10.17 6.36 4.55
C GLU A 34 -10.76 6.72 3.19
N GLU A 35 -10.49 7.92 2.68
CA GLU A 35 -10.87 8.28 1.31
C GLU A 35 -10.24 7.32 0.28
N LEU A 36 -8.96 6.98 0.44
CA LEU A 36 -8.30 6.02 -0.45
C LEU A 36 -8.88 4.61 -0.31
N LEU A 37 -9.17 4.15 0.92
CA LEU A 37 -9.81 2.85 1.20
C LEU A 37 -11.23 2.72 0.63
N ILE A 38 -11.91 3.85 0.39
CA ILE A 38 -13.20 3.90 -0.30
C ILE A 38 -13.00 3.88 -1.82
N ALA A 39 -11.99 4.60 -2.32
CA ALA A 39 -11.77 4.79 -3.76
C ALA A 39 -11.05 3.61 -4.46
N TYR A 40 -10.18 2.89 -3.75
CA TYR A 40 -9.29 1.88 -4.34
C TYR A 40 -9.45 0.50 -3.68
N ALA A 41 -9.12 -0.55 -4.43
CA ALA A 41 -9.14 -1.90 -3.87
C ALA A 41 -8.00 -2.04 -2.83
N PRO A 42 -8.24 -2.70 -1.68
CA PRO A 42 -7.23 -2.82 -0.63
C PRO A 42 -5.86 -3.37 -1.08
N PRO A 43 -5.78 -4.37 -1.99
CA PRO A 43 -4.51 -4.81 -2.56
C PRO A 43 -3.69 -3.71 -3.23
N GLN A 44 -4.35 -2.76 -3.90
CA GLN A 44 -3.67 -1.64 -4.56
C GLN A 44 -3.11 -0.66 -3.53
N ILE A 45 -3.85 -0.42 -2.45
CA ILE A 45 -3.42 0.47 -1.36
C ILE A 45 -2.21 -0.11 -0.63
N GLU A 46 -2.26 -1.41 -0.28
CA GLU A 46 -1.11 -2.11 0.32
C GLU A 46 0.14 -1.99 -0.57
N LEU A 47 0.02 -2.18 -1.89
CA LEU A 47 1.13 -2.03 -2.82
C LEU A 47 1.64 -0.59 -2.90
N ALA A 48 0.74 0.38 -3.02
CA ALA A 48 1.10 1.79 -3.18
C ALA A 48 1.88 2.29 -1.95
N ILE A 49 1.42 1.93 -0.75
CA ILE A 49 2.12 2.25 0.50
C ILE A 49 3.52 1.63 0.49
N VAL A 50 3.64 0.34 0.19
CA VAL A 50 4.95 -0.36 0.20
C VAL A 50 5.91 0.20 -0.84
N GLU A 51 5.45 0.50 -2.05
CA GLU A 51 6.30 1.15 -3.05
C GLU A 51 6.74 2.55 -2.66
N THR A 52 5.87 3.32 -1.99
CA THR A 52 6.23 4.64 -1.48
C THR A 52 7.26 4.55 -0.37
N ILE A 53 7.16 3.59 0.55
CA ILE A 53 8.20 3.30 1.56
C ILE A 53 9.54 3.02 0.86
N VAL A 54 9.56 2.14 -0.12
CA VAL A 54 10.79 1.78 -0.84
C VAL A 54 11.39 2.98 -1.58
N ALA A 55 10.54 3.80 -2.20
CA ALA A 55 10.99 4.98 -2.93
C ALA A 55 11.50 6.11 -2.02
N SER A 56 11.04 6.18 -0.77
CA SER A 56 11.45 7.18 0.21
C SER A 56 12.58 6.71 1.13
N TRP A 57 12.99 5.45 1.06
CA TRP A 57 13.92 4.83 2.03
C TRP A 57 15.29 5.51 2.15
N LEU A 58 15.77 6.12 1.05
CA LEU A 58 17.05 6.83 1.02
C LEU A 58 16.91 8.34 1.30
N LYS A 59 15.69 8.86 1.49
CA LYS A 59 15.43 10.26 1.85
C LYS A 59 15.53 10.42 3.36
N LEU A 60 16.25 11.46 3.80
CA LEU A 60 16.41 11.80 5.22
C LEU A 60 15.98 13.26 5.46
N PRO A 61 15.01 13.52 6.36
CA PRO A 61 14.20 12.53 7.09
C PRO A 61 13.32 11.69 6.16
N SER A 62 12.87 10.52 6.63
CA SER A 62 11.93 9.69 5.87
C SER A 62 10.62 10.45 5.66
N THR A 63 10.05 10.35 4.46
CA THR A 63 8.75 10.95 4.14
C THR A 63 7.66 10.29 4.99
N LYS A 64 6.85 11.11 5.67
CA LYS A 64 5.74 10.73 6.53
C LYS A 64 4.56 11.69 6.32
N GLY A 65 3.45 11.46 7.00
CA GLY A 65 2.30 12.34 7.04
C GLY A 65 1.62 12.48 5.68
N ILE A 66 1.01 13.64 5.44
CA ILE A 66 0.25 13.90 4.22
C ILE A 66 1.12 13.79 2.96
N GLU A 67 2.39 14.21 3.01
CA GLU A 67 3.31 14.10 1.87
C GLU A 67 3.51 12.62 1.45
N PHE A 68 3.55 11.70 2.42
CA PHE A 68 3.62 10.27 2.12
C PHE A 68 2.34 9.79 1.42
N MET A 69 1.18 10.22 1.91
CA MET A 69 -0.12 9.83 1.33
C MET A 69 -0.31 10.36 -0.09
N GLU A 70 0.11 11.59 -0.36
CA GLU A 70 0.12 12.14 -1.72
C GLU A 70 0.98 11.29 -2.66
N GLN A 71 2.18 10.88 -2.24
CA GLN A 71 3.04 10.02 -3.06
C GLN A 71 2.43 8.65 -3.31
N ALA A 72 1.78 8.04 -2.31
CA ALA A 72 1.05 6.79 -2.48
C ALA A 72 -0.15 6.94 -3.44
N HIS A 73 -0.91 8.02 -3.32
CA HIS A 73 -2.05 8.31 -4.18
C HIS A 73 -1.61 8.56 -5.64
N GLU A 74 -0.50 9.28 -5.88
CA GLU A 74 0.03 9.46 -7.23
C GLU A 74 0.41 8.13 -7.90
N ARG A 75 0.87 7.13 -7.14
CA ARG A 75 1.09 5.78 -7.66
C ARG A 75 -0.21 5.10 -8.07
N LEU A 76 -1.24 5.19 -7.22
CA LEU A 76 -2.56 4.63 -7.51
C LEU A 76 -3.13 5.23 -8.81
N LYS A 77 -3.06 6.56 -8.97
CA LYS A 77 -3.47 7.24 -10.22
C LYS A 77 -2.66 6.78 -11.43
N ALA A 78 -1.33 6.65 -11.30
CA ALA A 78 -0.48 6.22 -12.40
C ALA A 78 -0.88 4.81 -12.90
N TRP A 79 -1.27 3.92 -11.99
CA TRP A 79 -1.68 2.56 -12.29
C TRP A 79 -3.04 2.43 -12.96
N GLU A 80 -3.90 3.45 -12.91
CA GLU A 80 -5.16 3.47 -13.68
C GLU A 80 -4.91 3.44 -15.19
N SER A 81 -3.80 4.06 -15.63
CA SER A 81 -3.41 4.10 -17.05
C SER A 81 -2.51 2.94 -17.45
N ASN A 82 -1.57 2.55 -16.58
CA ASN A 82 -0.57 1.52 -16.85
C ASN A 82 -0.13 0.89 -15.53
N PHE A 83 -0.67 -0.29 -15.23
CA PHE A 83 -0.36 -1.01 -14.01
C PHE A 83 1.06 -1.59 -14.06
N GLN A 84 1.99 -0.95 -13.36
CA GLN A 84 3.39 -1.40 -13.26
C GLN A 84 3.84 -1.37 -11.80
N ILE A 85 4.02 -2.56 -11.25
CA ILE A 85 4.61 -2.75 -9.92
C ILE A 85 6.09 -3.13 -10.06
N THR A 86 6.89 -2.64 -9.13
CA THR A 86 8.34 -2.79 -9.07
C THR A 86 8.77 -3.75 -7.96
N ILE A 87 7.88 -4.03 -7.01
CA ILE A 87 8.14 -4.93 -5.88
C ILE A 87 7.67 -6.37 -6.17
N THR A 88 8.53 -7.33 -5.84
CA THR A 88 8.19 -8.76 -5.90
C THR A 88 7.43 -9.22 -4.65
N PRO A 89 6.68 -10.33 -4.70
CA PRO A 89 6.03 -10.90 -3.51
C PRO A 89 6.99 -11.18 -2.35
N SER A 90 8.22 -11.60 -2.65
CA SER A 90 9.26 -11.83 -1.64
C SER A 90 9.72 -10.53 -0.99
N GLN A 91 9.92 -9.47 -1.77
CA GLN A 91 10.27 -8.15 -1.24
C GLN A 91 9.13 -7.58 -0.39
N PHE A 92 7.88 -7.70 -0.85
CA PHE A 92 6.71 -7.30 -0.07
C PHE A 92 6.71 -7.97 1.31
N ARG A 93 6.90 -9.30 1.36
CA ARG A 93 6.99 -10.04 2.63
C ARG A 93 8.18 -9.58 3.49
N GLN A 94 9.33 -9.30 2.88
CA GLN A 94 10.52 -8.84 3.62
C GLN A 94 10.33 -7.45 4.22
N ILE A 95 9.61 -6.57 3.53
CA ILE A 95 9.33 -5.20 3.97
C ILE A 95 8.24 -5.22 5.06
N THR A 96 7.10 -5.87 4.78
CA THR A 96 5.93 -5.77 5.67
C THR A 96 5.83 -6.90 6.69
N GLY A 97 6.51 -8.03 6.50
CA GLY A 97 6.28 -9.25 7.29
C GLY A 97 4.95 -9.96 6.99
N LEU A 98 4.09 -9.38 6.14
CA LEU A 98 2.77 -9.92 5.83
C LEU A 98 2.82 -10.97 4.71
N ASP A 99 1.81 -11.84 4.67
CA ASP A 99 1.63 -12.76 3.54
C ASP A 99 1.30 -11.96 2.26
N PRO A 100 2.03 -12.15 1.14
CA PRO A 100 1.78 -11.42 -0.10
C PRO A 100 0.62 -12.00 -0.92
N THR A 101 0.08 -13.18 -0.59
CA THR A 101 -0.97 -13.82 -1.40
C THR A 101 -2.23 -12.96 -1.61
N PRO A 102 -2.75 -12.21 -0.62
CA PRO A 102 -3.90 -11.34 -0.84
C PRO A 102 -3.66 -10.23 -1.87
N VAL A 103 -2.40 -9.81 -2.00
CA VAL A 103 -1.98 -8.72 -2.88
C VAL A 103 -1.60 -9.23 -4.27
N PHE A 104 -0.85 -10.33 -4.33
CA PHE A 104 -0.26 -10.85 -5.57
C PHE A 104 -0.97 -12.09 -6.13
N GLY A 105 -1.81 -12.75 -5.33
CA GLY A 105 -2.43 -14.05 -5.65
C GLY A 105 -3.45 -13.99 -6.78
N GLN A 106 -4.06 -12.82 -7.02
CA GLN A 106 -4.95 -12.62 -8.16
C GLN A 106 -4.20 -12.61 -9.51
N TYR A 107 -2.89 -12.34 -9.53
CA TYR A 107 -2.07 -12.32 -10.75
C TYR A 107 -1.56 -13.69 -11.19
N ARG A 108 -1.63 -14.73 -10.33
CA ARG A 108 -1.17 -16.09 -10.67
C ARG A 108 -2.13 -16.85 -11.59
N ASN A 109 -3.41 -16.48 -11.65
CA ASN A 109 -4.38 -17.19 -12.49
C ASN A 109 -4.31 -16.81 -13.98
N ASN A 110 -3.56 -15.77 -14.36
CA ASN A 110 -3.40 -15.36 -15.76
C ASN A 110 -2.10 -15.85 -16.42
N PHE A 111 -1.23 -16.57 -15.70
CA PHE A 111 0.02 -17.12 -16.24
C PHE A 111 0.04 -18.65 -16.34
N CYS A 112 -1.09 -19.33 -16.09
CA CYS A 112 -1.25 -20.77 -16.31
C CYS A 112 -2.25 -21.06 -17.43
N LEU A 113 -2.08 -20.41 -18.59
CA LEU A 113 -2.63 -20.86 -19.88
C LEU A 113 -1.65 -20.43 -20.99
N SER A 114 -0.51 -21.12 -21.08
CA SER A 114 0.27 -21.27 -22.30
C SER A 114 1.07 -22.56 -22.29
#